data_AF-A0A250IF70-F1
#
_entry.id   AF-A0A250IF70-F1
#
_cell.length_a   1.000
_cell.length_b   1.000
_cell.length_c   1.000
_cell.angle_alpha   90.00
_cell.angle_beta   90.00
_cell.angle_gamma   90.00
#
_symmetry.space_group_name_H-M   'P 1'
#
loop_
_entity.id
_entity.type
_entity.pdbx_description
1 polymer ?
#
loop_
_entity_poly.entity_id
_entity_poly.type
_entity_poly.pdbx_seq_one_letter_code
_entity_poly.pdbx_strand_id
1 'polypeptide(L)'
;MQSVESSGGVAKRVHSLLVRLAKVHSEVLLVAGWDYSGGSNNVAFCESYRDDLYSGSTYRTGAKKSIVKRIGDATVVTIFDFKTGERTRMLKGSSEWFEMDRVLQGKSKTHLGSYKDKANLQKRYLDDSISIRHVYDYVAELGVKAPGSLAEFHIFSHAWAGGPILVETYEDALYAAGGVRQDQRDPNDKDPRLKDFDAINMPRLKDFKAAFAPDGVVKVWGCMATTVYRNLVRAIDGTKSDAEKISFDWIGGRETTTAGLAKRYFQETIMASSYMSRLSVALGGGVKVYGAPPGMGADLRAVPVGSTKRYYMYVNSLTYAREFALLRRAFGMVPDDSGYVLF
;
A
#
# COMPACT_ATOMS: atom_id res chain seq x y z
N MET A 1 -19.01 -0.52 -30.76
CA MET A 1 -18.57 -1.56 -31.73
C MET A 1 -18.88 -2.92 -31.12
N GLN A 2 -19.36 -3.89 -31.90
CA GLN A 2 -19.75 -5.20 -31.40
C GLN A 2 -18.69 -6.22 -31.81
N SER A 3 -18.15 -6.96 -30.85
CA SER A 3 -17.18 -8.04 -31.11
C SER A 3 -17.62 -9.31 -30.37
N VAL A 4 -17.11 -10.45 -30.86
CA VAL A 4 -17.33 -11.76 -30.24
C VAL A 4 -15.99 -12.20 -29.66
N GLU A 5 -15.94 -12.37 -28.34
CA GLU A 5 -14.82 -13.05 -27.70
C GLU A 5 -15.22 -14.49 -27.37
N SER A 6 -14.36 -15.43 -27.74
CA SER A 6 -14.49 -16.85 -27.41
C SER A 6 -13.44 -17.22 -26.35
N SER A 7 -13.90 -17.42 -25.11
CA SER A 7 -13.11 -18.08 -24.07
C SER A 7 -13.88 -19.29 -23.56
N GLY A 8 -13.35 -20.51 -23.74
CA GLY A 8 -13.94 -21.73 -23.19
C GLY A 8 -15.26 -22.19 -23.84
N GLY A 9 -15.52 -21.85 -25.10
CA GLY A 9 -16.65 -22.40 -25.86
C GLY A 9 -18.00 -21.66 -25.69
N VAL A 10 -18.06 -20.62 -24.86
CA VAL A 10 -19.24 -19.74 -24.76
C VAL A 10 -18.95 -18.43 -25.49
N ALA A 11 -19.69 -18.14 -26.56
CA ALA A 11 -19.59 -16.86 -27.25
C ALA A 11 -20.15 -15.75 -26.36
N LYS A 12 -19.28 -14.85 -25.87
CA LYS A 12 -19.73 -13.64 -25.20
C LYS A 12 -19.87 -12.53 -26.22
N ARG A 13 -21.05 -11.92 -26.24
CA ARG A 13 -21.30 -10.70 -27.01
C ARG A 13 -20.70 -9.54 -26.23
N VAL A 14 -19.64 -8.92 -26.77
CA VAL A 14 -18.97 -7.76 -26.17
C VAL A 14 -19.50 -6.51 -26.84
N HIS A 15 -19.99 -5.58 -26.02
CA HIS A 15 -20.41 -4.25 -26.46
C HIS A 15 -19.35 -3.24 -26.01
N SER A 16 -18.62 -2.67 -26.97
CA SER A 16 -17.64 -1.63 -26.68
C SER A 16 -18.25 -0.25 -26.88
N LEU A 17 -18.18 0.57 -25.83
CA LEU A 17 -18.56 1.99 -25.82
C LEU A 17 -17.29 2.83 -25.76
N LEU A 18 -17.25 3.92 -26.54
CA LEU A 18 -16.17 4.90 -26.41
C LEU A 18 -16.55 5.87 -25.29
N VAL A 19 -15.80 5.83 -24.18
CA VAL A 19 -15.93 6.80 -23.11
C VAL A 19 -14.77 7.79 -23.20
N ARG A 20 -15.07 9.09 -23.22
CA ARG A 20 -14.05 10.15 -23.08
C ARG A 20 -14.12 10.68 -21.66
N LEU A 21 -13.05 10.46 -20.90
CA LEU A 21 -12.91 11.07 -19.58
C LEU A 21 -12.73 12.58 -19.74
N ALA A 22 -13.45 13.34 -18.92
CA ALA A 22 -13.23 14.77 -18.82
C ALA A 22 -11.82 15.06 -18.28
N LYS A 23 -11.24 16.20 -18.66
CA LYS A 23 -9.95 16.64 -18.12
C LYS A 23 -9.98 16.77 -16.58
N VAL A 24 -11.16 17.08 -16.04
CA VAL A 24 -11.45 17.03 -14.60
C VAL A 24 -12.28 15.79 -14.33
N HIS A 25 -11.70 14.83 -13.65
CA HIS A 25 -12.37 13.64 -13.12
C HIS A 25 -11.68 13.23 -11.81
N SER A 26 -12.28 12.31 -11.07
CA SER A 26 -11.68 11.72 -9.87
C SER A 26 -11.13 10.33 -10.21
N GLU A 27 -9.98 9.99 -9.64
CA GLU A 27 -9.32 8.70 -9.75
C GLU A 27 -9.11 8.08 -8.36
N VAL A 28 -9.31 6.77 -8.28
CA VAL A 28 -8.94 5.94 -7.13
C VAL A 28 -7.99 4.85 -7.63
N LEU A 29 -6.80 4.79 -7.06
CA LEU A 29 -5.77 3.84 -7.44
C LEU A 29 -5.53 2.82 -6.32
N LEU A 30 -5.73 1.54 -6.63
CA LEU A 30 -5.53 0.43 -5.70
C LEU A 30 -4.47 -0.52 -6.28
N VAL A 31 -3.50 -0.93 -5.46
CA VAL A 31 -2.42 -1.82 -5.86
C VAL A 31 -2.52 -3.10 -5.04
N ALA A 32 -2.71 -4.23 -5.71
CA ALA A 32 -2.73 -5.55 -5.09
C ALA A 32 -1.37 -6.22 -5.30
N GLY A 33 -0.59 -6.36 -4.23
CA GLY A 33 0.62 -7.20 -4.24
C GLY A 33 0.25 -8.69 -4.37
N TRP A 34 1.19 -9.53 -4.74
CA TRP A 34 1.03 -10.97 -4.75
C TRP A 34 1.76 -11.63 -3.57
N ASP A 35 1.00 -12.34 -2.73
CA ASP A 35 1.52 -13.01 -1.55
C ASP A 35 2.02 -14.42 -1.90
N TYR A 36 3.33 -14.55 -2.11
CA TYR A 36 3.97 -15.85 -2.36
C TYR A 36 4.05 -16.75 -1.11
N SER A 37 3.85 -16.21 0.08
CA SER A 37 4.03 -16.92 1.36
C SER A 37 2.78 -17.65 1.85
N GLY A 38 1.60 -17.23 1.39
CA GLY A 38 0.31 -17.80 1.82
C GLY A 38 -0.84 -17.64 0.83
N GLY A 39 -0.61 -17.07 -0.36
CA GLY A 39 -1.62 -16.97 -1.42
C GLY A 39 -2.76 -15.99 -1.13
N SER A 40 -2.57 -15.05 -0.20
CA SER A 40 -3.56 -14.00 0.09
C SER A 40 -3.94 -13.29 -1.20
N ASN A 41 -5.24 -13.28 -1.51
CA ASN A 41 -5.75 -12.68 -2.74
C ASN A 41 -5.93 -11.17 -2.55
N ASN A 42 -4.84 -10.39 -2.58
CA ASN A 42 -4.88 -8.96 -2.29
C ASN A 42 -5.83 -8.17 -3.20
N VAL A 43 -6.08 -8.62 -4.44
CA VAL A 43 -7.08 -8.00 -5.31
C VAL A 43 -8.49 -8.05 -4.72
N ALA A 44 -8.85 -9.10 -3.95
CA ALA A 44 -10.14 -9.16 -3.28
C ALA A 44 -10.30 -8.10 -2.17
N PHE A 45 -9.19 -7.68 -1.55
CA PHE A 45 -9.18 -6.57 -0.59
C PHE A 45 -9.32 -5.23 -1.31
N CYS A 46 -8.63 -5.05 -2.45
CA CYS A 46 -8.84 -3.89 -3.31
C CYS A 46 -10.31 -3.77 -3.75
N GLU A 47 -10.92 -4.84 -4.25
CA GLU A 47 -12.32 -4.85 -4.71
C GLU A 47 -13.32 -4.60 -3.57
N SER A 48 -13.06 -5.18 -2.39
CA SER A 48 -13.88 -4.92 -1.20
C SER A 48 -13.79 -3.47 -0.76
N TYR A 49 -12.58 -2.89 -0.76
CA TYR A 49 -12.38 -1.50 -0.38
C TYR A 49 -12.95 -0.52 -1.42
N ARG A 50 -12.81 -0.81 -2.72
CA ARG A 50 -13.47 -0.08 -3.81
C ARG A 50 -14.98 0.01 -3.56
N ASP A 51 -15.62 -1.10 -3.26
CA ASP A 51 -17.06 -1.15 -3.05
C ASP A 51 -17.47 -0.44 -1.74
N ASP A 52 -16.63 -0.50 -0.70
CA ASP A 52 -16.82 0.29 0.53
C ASP A 52 -16.78 1.80 0.21
N LEU A 53 -15.76 2.26 -0.54
CA LEU A 53 -15.59 3.67 -0.95
C LEU A 53 -16.72 4.17 -1.84
N TYR A 54 -17.36 3.30 -2.62
CA TYR A 54 -18.55 3.64 -3.41
C TYR A 54 -19.82 3.65 -2.56
N SER A 55 -20.00 2.66 -1.67
CA SER A 55 -21.21 2.56 -0.84
C SER A 55 -21.23 3.56 0.31
N GLY A 56 -20.07 4.11 0.71
CA GLY A 56 -19.93 4.90 1.93
C GLY A 56 -20.11 4.06 3.19
N SER A 57 -19.89 2.74 3.12
CA SER A 57 -20.00 1.85 4.26
C SER A 57 -18.97 0.72 4.26
N THR A 58 -18.55 0.29 5.44
CA THR A 58 -17.61 -0.81 5.63
C THR A 58 -18.14 -1.84 6.64
N TYR A 59 -17.70 -3.08 6.51
CA TYR A 59 -18.02 -4.18 7.42
C TYR A 59 -16.77 -4.76 8.10
N ARG A 60 -15.66 -4.00 8.12
CA ARG A 60 -14.34 -4.41 8.63
C ARG A 60 -14.38 -5.10 10.00
N THR A 61 -15.18 -4.59 10.94
CA THR A 61 -15.31 -5.17 12.29
C THR A 61 -16.41 -6.25 12.40
N GLY A 62 -17.04 -6.62 11.29
CA GLY A 62 -18.21 -7.51 11.22
C GLY A 62 -19.56 -6.78 11.30
N ALA A 63 -19.57 -5.55 11.82
CA ALA A 63 -20.75 -4.68 11.85
C ALA A 63 -20.62 -3.60 10.77
N LYS A 64 -21.75 -3.20 10.16
CA LYS A 64 -21.80 -2.09 9.20
C LYS A 64 -21.44 -0.78 9.90
N LYS A 65 -20.53 -0.01 9.31
CA LYS A 65 -20.18 1.35 9.72
C LYS A 65 -20.19 2.27 8.52
N SER A 66 -20.53 3.53 8.72
CA SER A 66 -20.41 4.55 7.67
C SER A 66 -18.95 4.99 7.53
N ILE A 67 -18.52 5.18 6.28
CA ILE A 67 -17.25 5.83 5.94
C ILE A 67 -17.53 6.93 4.92
N VAL A 68 -16.55 7.81 4.71
CA VAL A 68 -16.66 8.84 3.66
C VAL A 68 -16.76 8.15 2.31
N LYS A 69 -17.79 8.47 1.54
CA LYS A 69 -17.91 8.04 0.15
C LYS A 69 -16.90 8.80 -0.71
N ARG A 70 -16.06 8.09 -1.46
CA ARG A 70 -14.95 8.66 -2.26
C ARG A 70 -15.07 8.32 -3.74
N ILE A 71 -15.96 7.40 -4.10
CA ILE A 71 -16.23 7.02 -5.49
C ILE A 71 -17.65 7.44 -5.84
N GLY A 72 -17.79 8.23 -6.91
CA GLY A 72 -19.05 8.48 -7.60
C GLY A 72 -19.08 7.83 -9.00
N ASP A 73 -20.14 8.10 -9.75
CA ASP A 73 -20.38 7.46 -11.05
C ASP A 73 -19.33 7.87 -12.13
N ALA A 74 -18.69 9.02 -11.93
CA ALA A 74 -17.62 9.53 -12.80
C ALA A 74 -16.20 9.24 -12.26
N THR A 75 -16.07 8.54 -11.14
CA THR A 75 -14.76 8.19 -10.56
C THR A 75 -14.20 6.98 -11.27
N VAL A 76 -13.02 7.14 -11.88
CA VAL A 76 -12.27 6.04 -12.45
C VAL A 76 -11.59 5.28 -11.31
N VAL A 77 -11.75 3.96 -11.31
CA VAL A 77 -11.05 3.08 -10.37
C VAL A 77 -10.02 2.29 -11.14
N THR A 78 -8.76 2.43 -10.75
CA THR A 78 -7.64 1.70 -11.32
C THR A 78 -7.13 0.67 -10.33
N ILE A 79 -7.04 -0.60 -10.74
CA ILE A 79 -6.42 -1.67 -9.97
C ILE A 79 -5.19 -2.18 -10.70
N PHE A 80 -4.03 -2.15 -10.05
CA PHE A 80 -2.84 -2.91 -10.48
C PHE A 80 -2.82 -4.24 -9.74
N ASP A 81 -2.92 -5.35 -10.45
CA ASP A 81 -2.85 -6.69 -9.88
C ASP A 81 -1.48 -7.31 -10.19
N PHE A 82 -0.62 -7.35 -9.18
CA PHE A 82 0.73 -7.91 -9.34
C PHE A 82 0.71 -9.43 -9.56
N LYS A 83 -0.39 -10.13 -9.29
CA LYS A 83 -0.52 -11.56 -9.63
C LYS A 83 -0.64 -11.77 -11.14
N THR A 84 -1.44 -10.95 -11.82
CA THR A 84 -1.64 -11.08 -13.27
C THR A 84 -0.62 -10.29 -14.07
N GLY A 85 -0.06 -9.24 -13.48
CA GLY A 85 0.75 -8.23 -14.16
C GLY A 85 -0.08 -7.13 -14.81
N GLU A 86 -1.40 -7.14 -14.62
CA GLU A 86 -2.32 -6.26 -15.37
C GLU A 86 -2.72 -5.04 -14.55
N ARG A 87 -2.88 -3.91 -15.25
CA ARG A 87 -3.63 -2.75 -14.78
C ARG A 87 -5.03 -2.78 -15.40
N THR A 88 -6.06 -2.72 -14.57
CA THR A 88 -7.45 -2.63 -15.02
C THR A 88 -8.05 -1.29 -14.59
N ARG A 89 -8.70 -0.58 -15.52
CA ARG A 89 -9.50 0.62 -15.23
C ARG A 89 -10.98 0.31 -15.32
N MET A 90 -11.76 0.86 -14.39
CA MET A 90 -13.19 0.61 -14.30
C MET A 90 -13.97 1.87 -13.97
N LEU A 91 -15.23 1.89 -14.38
CA LEU A 91 -16.24 2.85 -13.94
C LEU A 91 -17.40 2.11 -13.28
N LYS A 92 -18.06 2.76 -12.33
CA LYS A 92 -19.29 2.22 -11.74
C LYS A 92 -20.48 2.60 -12.64
N GLY A 93 -21.22 1.61 -13.11
CA GLY A 93 -22.55 1.83 -13.68
C GLY A 93 -23.66 1.64 -12.65
N SER A 94 -24.92 1.65 -13.09
CA SER A 94 -26.08 1.56 -12.18
C SER A 94 -26.07 0.30 -11.30
N SER A 95 -25.72 -0.86 -11.87
CA SER A 95 -25.73 -2.16 -11.18
C SER A 95 -24.32 -2.71 -10.93
N GLU A 96 -23.42 -2.62 -11.90
CA GLU A 96 -22.12 -3.32 -11.88
C GLU A 96 -20.93 -2.40 -12.15
N TRP A 97 -19.73 -2.97 -12.17
CA TRP A 97 -18.49 -2.30 -12.55
C TRP A 97 -18.18 -2.65 -14.00
N PHE A 98 -17.94 -1.62 -14.82
CA PHE A 98 -17.61 -1.78 -16.23
C PHE A 98 -16.12 -1.54 -16.43
N GLU A 99 -15.44 -2.52 -17.03
CA GLU A 99 -14.04 -2.38 -17.44
C GLU A 99 -13.94 -1.37 -18.59
N MET A 100 -13.10 -0.36 -18.40
CA MET A 100 -12.72 0.59 -19.46
C MET A 100 -11.62 0.00 -20.32
N ASP A 101 -10.61 -0.57 -19.68
CA ASP A 101 -9.49 -1.26 -20.30
C ASP A 101 -8.74 -2.12 -19.28
N ARG A 102 -7.92 -3.01 -19.83
CA ARG A 102 -6.99 -3.87 -19.13
C ARG A 102 -5.70 -3.94 -19.93
N VAL A 103 -4.59 -3.64 -19.27
CA VAL A 103 -3.28 -3.52 -19.93
C VAL A 103 -2.23 -4.26 -19.12
N LEU A 104 -1.56 -5.22 -19.75
CA LEU A 104 -0.37 -5.86 -19.18
C LEU A 104 0.73 -4.80 -18.96
N GLN A 105 1.27 -4.76 -17.75
CA GLN A 105 2.39 -3.90 -17.39
C GLN A 105 3.69 -4.69 -17.56
N GLY A 106 4.62 -4.13 -18.34
CA GLY A 106 5.79 -4.87 -18.86
C GLY A 106 5.46 -5.67 -20.12
N LYS A 107 6.36 -6.59 -20.49
CA LYS A 107 6.24 -7.48 -21.67
C LYS A 107 5.86 -8.92 -21.31
N SER A 108 5.92 -9.29 -20.04
CA SER A 108 5.60 -10.64 -19.56
C SER A 108 4.66 -10.60 -18.36
N LYS A 109 3.85 -11.65 -18.22
CA LYS A 109 3.06 -11.88 -17.00
C LYS A 109 3.97 -12.13 -15.81
N THR A 110 3.48 -11.81 -14.62
CA THR A 110 4.20 -12.09 -13.38
C THR A 110 4.49 -13.58 -13.21
N HIS A 111 5.74 -13.92 -12.88
CA HIS A 111 6.11 -15.29 -12.55
C HIS A 111 5.60 -15.71 -11.16
N LEU A 112 4.73 -16.72 -11.09
CA LEU A 112 4.03 -17.13 -9.86
C LEU A 112 4.67 -18.29 -9.10
N GLY A 113 5.87 -18.71 -9.49
CA GLY A 113 6.60 -19.78 -8.81
C GLY A 113 6.87 -19.47 -7.33
N SER A 114 6.97 -20.51 -6.51
CA SER A 114 7.21 -20.40 -5.06
C SER A 114 8.47 -19.58 -4.75
N TYR A 115 8.37 -18.70 -3.76
CA TYR A 115 9.48 -17.88 -3.26
C TYR A 115 10.61 -18.71 -2.62
N LYS A 116 10.32 -19.95 -2.20
CA LYS A 116 11.31 -20.85 -1.59
C LYS A 116 12.35 -21.33 -2.60
N ASP A 117 12.05 -21.26 -3.89
CA ASP A 117 12.97 -21.64 -4.96
C ASP A 117 13.68 -20.40 -5.50
N LYS A 118 15.00 -20.36 -5.30
CA LYS A 118 15.86 -19.24 -5.74
C LYS A 118 15.78 -19.00 -7.24
N ALA A 119 15.53 -20.03 -8.06
CA ALA A 119 15.39 -19.86 -9.50
C ALA A 119 14.13 -19.06 -9.85
N ASN A 120 13.06 -19.20 -9.07
CA ASN A 120 11.84 -18.41 -9.26
C ASN A 120 12.04 -16.96 -8.84
N LEU A 121 12.76 -16.73 -7.74
CA LEU A 121 13.14 -15.37 -7.32
C LEU A 121 13.96 -14.66 -8.40
N GLN A 122 14.96 -15.35 -8.96
CA GLN A 122 15.77 -14.79 -10.05
C GLN A 122 14.95 -14.50 -11.31
N LYS A 123 13.99 -15.36 -11.66
CA LYS A 123 13.07 -15.11 -12.78
C LYS A 123 12.22 -13.87 -12.53
N ARG A 124 11.63 -13.74 -11.34
CA ARG A 124 10.86 -12.55 -10.95
C ARG A 124 11.72 -11.30 -10.97
N TYR A 125 13.01 -11.41 -10.68
CA TYR A 125 13.92 -10.27 -10.71
C TYR A 125 14.24 -9.85 -12.16
N LEU A 126 14.58 -10.81 -13.04
CA LEU A 126 15.05 -10.54 -14.41
C LEU A 126 13.95 -10.38 -15.47
N ASP A 127 12.72 -10.84 -15.20
CA ASP A 127 11.64 -10.71 -16.17
C ASP A 127 11.18 -9.26 -16.34
N ASP A 128 10.52 -8.98 -17.47
CA ASP A 128 9.92 -7.68 -17.77
C ASP A 128 8.44 -7.72 -17.40
N SER A 129 8.12 -8.11 -16.16
CA SER A 129 6.77 -8.02 -15.61
C SER A 129 6.54 -6.72 -14.82
N ILE A 130 5.30 -6.53 -14.39
CA ILE A 130 4.87 -5.40 -13.57
C ILE A 130 5.84 -5.08 -12.42
N SER A 131 5.99 -3.80 -12.11
CA SER A 131 6.84 -3.28 -11.05
C SER A 131 6.19 -2.05 -10.44
N ILE A 132 6.60 -1.66 -9.23
CA ILE A 132 6.14 -0.41 -8.61
C ILE A 132 6.39 0.82 -9.51
N ARG A 133 7.42 0.79 -10.36
CA ARG A 133 7.71 1.89 -11.29
C ARG A 133 6.55 2.13 -12.26
N HIS A 134 5.88 1.08 -12.72
CA HIS A 134 4.68 1.22 -13.56
C HIS A 134 3.54 1.95 -12.83
N VAL A 135 3.41 1.73 -11.52
CA VAL A 135 2.42 2.43 -10.68
C VAL A 135 2.82 3.90 -10.53
N TYR A 136 4.09 4.19 -10.23
CA TYR A 136 4.59 5.57 -10.11
C TYR A 136 4.47 6.34 -11.42
N ASP A 137 4.82 5.71 -12.55
CA ASP A 137 4.70 6.31 -13.87
C ASP A 137 3.24 6.62 -14.20
N TYR A 138 2.31 5.72 -13.86
CA TYR A 138 0.88 5.98 -14.01
C TYR A 138 0.41 7.18 -13.17
N VAL A 139 0.83 7.29 -11.91
CA VAL A 139 0.51 8.44 -11.06
C VAL A 139 1.11 9.73 -11.63
N ALA A 140 2.39 9.71 -12.05
CA ALA A 140 3.02 10.87 -12.68
C ALA A 140 2.33 11.25 -14.00
N GLU A 141 1.88 10.29 -14.80
CA GLU A 141 1.06 10.56 -15.98
C GLU A 141 -0.29 11.19 -15.64
N LEU A 142 -0.95 10.74 -14.57
CA LEU A 142 -2.16 11.39 -14.07
C LEU A 142 -1.89 12.84 -13.69
N GLY A 143 -0.78 13.14 -13.02
CA GLY A 143 -0.42 14.52 -12.67
C GLY A 143 -0.15 15.45 -13.84
N VAL A 144 0.13 14.91 -15.03
CA VAL A 144 0.21 15.69 -16.27
C VAL A 144 -1.17 15.82 -16.93
N LYS A 145 -1.90 14.70 -17.04
CA LYS A 145 -3.12 14.60 -17.85
C LYS A 145 -4.36 15.16 -17.11
N ALA A 146 -4.43 14.96 -15.80
CA ALA A 146 -5.52 15.35 -14.92
C ALA A 146 -4.97 15.71 -13.52
N PRO A 147 -4.26 16.84 -13.37
CA PRO A 147 -3.74 17.26 -12.06
C PRO A 147 -4.85 17.36 -11.01
N GLY A 148 -4.58 16.89 -9.80
CA GLY A 148 -5.52 16.90 -8.69
C GLY A 148 -6.65 15.87 -8.77
N SER A 149 -6.59 14.90 -9.69
CA SER A 149 -7.65 13.89 -9.85
C SER A 149 -7.58 12.75 -8.83
N LEU A 150 -6.39 12.41 -8.33
CA LEU A 150 -6.15 11.22 -7.52
C LEU A 150 -6.59 11.44 -6.07
N ALA A 151 -7.77 10.91 -5.72
CA ALA A 151 -8.39 11.07 -4.41
C ALA A 151 -7.92 10.01 -3.40
N GLU A 152 -7.58 8.82 -3.88
CA GLU A 152 -7.18 7.67 -3.06
C GLU A 152 -6.03 6.91 -3.74
N PHE A 153 -4.96 6.62 -3.02
CA PHE A 153 -3.88 5.74 -3.48
C PHE A 153 -3.52 4.70 -2.41
N HIS A 154 -3.87 3.44 -2.67
CA HIS A 154 -3.74 2.38 -1.68
C HIS A 154 -2.89 1.23 -2.19
N ILE A 155 -2.05 0.67 -1.32
CA ILE A 155 -1.26 -0.52 -1.61
C ILE A 155 -1.67 -1.62 -0.62
N PHE A 156 -2.12 -2.76 -1.10
CA PHE A 156 -2.52 -3.93 -0.31
C PHE A 156 -1.51 -5.05 -0.51
N SER A 157 -0.70 -5.31 0.51
CA SER A 157 0.31 -6.36 0.47
C SER A 157 0.81 -6.73 1.87
N HIS A 158 1.78 -7.64 1.94
CA HIS A 158 2.70 -7.63 3.08
C HIS A 158 3.51 -6.34 3.07
N ALA A 159 4.00 -5.91 4.23
CA ALA A 159 4.84 -4.73 4.33
C ALA A 159 5.81 -4.86 5.50
N TRP A 160 6.78 -3.96 5.52
CA TRP A 160 7.70 -3.72 6.63
C TRP A 160 8.10 -2.23 6.61
N ALA A 161 9.05 -1.85 7.48
CA ALA A 161 9.51 -0.45 7.54
C ALA A 161 10.00 0.09 6.19
N GLY A 162 10.71 -0.73 5.41
CA GLY A 162 11.26 -0.35 4.11
C GLY A 162 10.24 -0.27 2.97
N GLY A 163 9.01 -0.76 3.17
CA GLY A 163 7.91 -0.62 2.22
C GLY A 163 7.04 -1.87 2.05
N PRO A 164 6.03 -1.77 1.17
CA PRO A 164 5.26 -2.90 0.67
C PRO A 164 6.13 -3.99 0.03
N ILE A 165 5.65 -5.24 0.04
CA ILE A 165 6.23 -6.39 -0.69
C ILE A 165 5.20 -6.83 -1.73
N LEU A 166 5.40 -6.46 -2.99
CA LEU A 166 4.45 -6.67 -4.08
C LEU A 166 4.72 -7.97 -4.83
N VAL A 167 5.98 -8.26 -5.18
CA VAL A 167 6.37 -9.53 -5.82
C VAL A 167 7.58 -10.20 -5.18
N GLU A 168 8.04 -9.68 -4.04
CA GLU A 168 9.12 -10.24 -3.24
C GLU A 168 10.39 -10.40 -4.09
N THR A 169 10.81 -9.29 -4.69
CA THR A 169 12.13 -9.10 -5.28
C THR A 169 12.99 -8.28 -4.32
N TYR A 170 14.31 -8.37 -4.49
CA TYR A 170 15.28 -7.70 -3.65
C TYR A 170 16.28 -6.97 -4.54
N GLU A 171 16.83 -5.88 -4.00
CA GLU A 171 17.91 -5.16 -4.66
C GLU A 171 19.15 -6.05 -4.78
N ASP A 172 19.83 -6.00 -5.91
CA ASP A 172 21.17 -6.53 -6.06
C ASP A 172 22.15 -5.82 -5.11
N ALA A 173 23.23 -6.51 -4.73
CA ALA A 173 24.24 -6.00 -3.80
C ALA A 173 24.83 -4.65 -4.23
N LEU A 174 24.85 -4.34 -5.54
CA LEU A 174 25.30 -3.06 -6.06
C LEU A 174 24.43 -1.88 -5.59
N TYR A 175 23.12 -2.10 -5.47
CA TYR A 175 22.11 -1.10 -5.14
C TYR A 175 21.64 -1.20 -3.69
N ALA A 176 21.85 -2.31 -3.00
CA ALA A 176 21.53 -2.43 -1.57
C ALA A 176 22.40 -1.48 -0.71
N ALA A 177 22.00 -1.28 0.55
CA ALA A 177 22.77 -0.47 1.51
C ALA A 177 24.23 -0.94 1.61
N GLY A 178 25.18 -0.01 1.49
CA GLY A 178 26.63 -0.30 1.43
C GLY A 178 27.18 -0.61 0.03
N GLY A 179 26.31 -0.79 -0.98
CA GLY A 179 26.70 -0.93 -2.38
C GLY A 179 27.17 0.39 -3.00
N VAL A 180 27.96 0.32 -4.08
CA VAL A 180 28.50 1.52 -4.75
C VAL A 180 27.43 2.33 -5.52
N ARG A 181 26.22 1.79 -5.69
CA ARG A 181 25.04 2.47 -6.24
C ARG A 181 23.87 2.47 -5.25
N GLN A 182 24.16 2.46 -3.95
CA GLN A 182 23.15 2.38 -2.90
C GLN A 182 22.09 3.49 -2.94
N ASP A 183 22.41 4.64 -3.54
CA ASP A 183 21.54 5.79 -3.75
C ASP A 183 20.63 5.65 -4.99
N GLN A 184 20.93 4.70 -5.89
CA GLN A 184 20.17 4.45 -7.10
C GLN A 184 19.19 3.30 -6.90
N ARG A 185 18.00 3.42 -7.50
CA ARG A 185 17.03 2.34 -7.56
C ARG A 185 17.54 1.24 -8.49
N ASP A 186 17.51 0.01 -7.99
CA ASP A 186 17.74 -1.17 -8.82
C ASP A 186 16.65 -1.26 -9.91
N PRO A 187 17.02 -1.28 -11.20
CA PRO A 187 16.04 -1.35 -12.30
C PRO A 187 15.23 -2.65 -12.32
N ASN A 188 15.76 -3.74 -11.76
CA ASN A 188 15.13 -5.07 -11.77
C ASN A 188 14.32 -5.35 -10.51
N ASP A 189 14.56 -4.60 -9.43
CA ASP A 189 13.72 -4.69 -8.25
C ASP A 189 12.33 -4.10 -8.53
N LYS A 190 11.31 -4.91 -8.28
CA LYS A 190 9.91 -4.62 -8.58
C LYS A 190 9.15 -4.09 -7.37
N ASP A 191 9.74 -4.19 -6.18
CA ASP A 191 9.13 -3.74 -4.93
C ASP A 191 9.49 -2.29 -4.58
N PRO A 192 8.64 -1.57 -3.82
CA PRO A 192 8.95 -0.23 -3.34
C PRO A 192 10.14 -0.20 -2.37
N ARG A 193 10.89 0.90 -2.39
CA ARG A 193 12.03 1.17 -1.51
C ARG A 193 12.00 2.59 -0.96
N LEU A 194 12.70 2.81 0.16
CA LEU A 194 12.79 4.12 0.82
C LEU A 194 13.34 5.21 -0.10
N LYS A 195 14.33 4.87 -0.93
CA LYS A 195 15.01 5.77 -1.86
C LYS A 195 14.25 6.06 -3.15
N ASP A 196 13.09 5.44 -3.35
CA ASP A 196 12.30 5.63 -4.57
C ASP A 196 11.97 7.08 -4.83
N PHE A 197 11.77 7.84 -3.75
CA PHE A 197 11.36 9.24 -3.80
C PHE A 197 12.53 10.24 -3.82
N ASP A 198 13.77 9.75 -3.81
CA ASP A 198 14.94 10.60 -4.00
C ASP A 198 14.96 11.14 -5.43
N ALA A 199 15.48 12.35 -5.63
CA ALA A 199 15.38 13.05 -6.91
C ALA A 199 15.99 12.26 -8.10
N ILE A 200 17.03 11.46 -7.83
CA ILE A 200 17.67 10.59 -8.84
C ILE A 200 16.77 9.41 -9.26
N ASN A 201 15.88 8.94 -8.37
CA ASN A 201 15.02 7.78 -8.59
C ASN A 201 13.58 8.16 -8.99
N MET A 202 13.13 9.38 -8.65
CA MET A 202 11.84 9.95 -9.04
C MET A 202 12.02 11.29 -9.81
N PRO A 203 12.58 11.28 -11.04
CA PRO A 203 12.80 12.50 -11.82
C PRO A 203 11.48 13.26 -12.11
N ARG A 204 10.35 12.54 -12.15
CA ARG A 204 9.00 13.10 -12.34
C ARG A 204 8.26 13.35 -11.02
N LEU A 205 8.97 13.59 -9.93
CA LEU A 205 8.35 13.81 -8.61
C LEU A 205 7.33 14.97 -8.63
N LYS A 206 7.60 16.03 -9.39
CA LYS A 206 6.65 17.14 -9.56
C LYS A 206 5.31 16.67 -10.13
N ASP A 207 5.35 15.86 -11.20
CA ASP A 207 4.15 15.31 -11.82
C ASP A 207 3.47 14.32 -10.88
N PHE A 208 4.23 13.45 -10.22
CA PHE A 208 3.71 12.52 -9.22
C PHE A 208 2.92 13.23 -8.13
N LYS A 209 3.47 14.32 -7.55
CA LYS A 209 2.77 15.16 -6.57
C LYS A 209 1.51 15.81 -7.16
N ALA A 210 1.61 16.33 -8.39
CA ALA A 210 0.52 17.06 -9.04
C ALA A 210 -0.73 16.19 -9.30
N ALA A 211 -0.60 14.86 -9.30
CA ALA A 211 -1.74 13.96 -9.46
C ALA A 211 -2.73 14.03 -8.29
N PHE A 212 -2.25 14.27 -7.08
CA PHE A 212 -3.06 14.13 -5.86
C PHE A 212 -4.03 15.28 -5.66
N ALA A 213 -5.28 14.93 -5.35
CA ALA A 213 -6.28 15.88 -4.90
C ALA A 213 -5.85 16.54 -3.57
N PRO A 214 -6.30 17.79 -3.28
CA PRO A 214 -5.95 18.49 -2.04
C PRO A 214 -6.31 17.75 -0.75
N ASP A 215 -7.38 16.94 -0.78
CA ASP A 215 -7.83 16.09 0.32
C ASP A 215 -7.51 14.60 0.08
N GLY A 216 -6.54 14.33 -0.79
CA GLY A 216 -6.10 12.99 -1.15
C GLY A 216 -5.65 12.18 0.07
N VAL A 217 -5.88 10.87 0.00
CA VAL A 217 -5.45 9.91 1.01
C VAL A 217 -4.61 8.83 0.37
N VAL A 218 -3.52 8.50 1.04
CA VAL A 218 -2.63 7.39 0.70
C VAL A 218 -2.67 6.40 1.85
N LYS A 219 -2.74 5.11 1.56
CA LYS A 219 -2.56 4.10 2.60
C LYS A 219 -1.78 2.89 2.11
N VAL A 220 -0.75 2.57 2.86
CA VAL A 220 -0.02 1.30 2.73
C VAL A 220 -0.64 0.31 3.70
N TRP A 221 -1.50 -0.56 3.18
CA TRP A 221 -2.05 -1.69 3.90
C TRP A 221 -1.03 -2.82 3.93
N GLY A 222 -0.71 -3.28 5.13
CA GLY A 222 0.30 -4.29 5.39
C GLY A 222 0.83 -4.15 6.81
N CYS A 223 1.76 -5.02 7.19
CA CYS A 223 2.30 -5.04 8.55
C CYS A 223 3.47 -4.08 8.73
N MET A 224 3.69 -3.61 9.95
CA MET A 224 5.01 -3.13 10.42
C MET A 224 5.38 -3.92 11.69
N ALA A 225 5.11 -5.23 11.67
CA ALA A 225 5.11 -6.13 12.82
C ALA A 225 6.50 -6.54 13.32
N THR A 226 7.47 -5.64 13.26
CA THR A 226 8.84 -5.90 13.72
C THR A 226 8.84 -6.03 15.25
N THR A 227 9.13 -7.23 15.76
CA THR A 227 9.09 -7.54 17.20
C THR A 227 9.92 -6.59 18.05
N VAL A 228 11.10 -6.18 17.58
CA VAL A 228 11.98 -5.28 18.35
C VAL A 228 11.35 -3.89 18.53
N TYR A 229 10.59 -3.39 17.54
CA TYR A 229 9.83 -2.13 17.67
C TYR A 229 8.73 -2.26 18.71
N ARG A 230 8.02 -3.40 18.73
CA ARG A 230 6.99 -3.67 19.75
C ARG A 230 7.58 -3.74 21.15
N ASN A 231 8.76 -4.36 21.31
CA ASN A 231 9.46 -4.43 22.59
C ASN A 231 9.85 -3.05 23.10
N LEU A 232 10.40 -2.20 22.22
CA LEU A 232 10.72 -0.80 22.54
C LEU A 232 9.48 -0.02 22.98
N VAL A 233 8.38 -0.10 22.23
CA VAL A 233 7.11 0.57 22.58
C VAL A 233 6.62 0.10 23.96
N ARG A 234 6.61 -1.22 24.22
CA ARG A 234 6.18 -1.75 25.53
C ARG A 234 7.09 -1.33 26.69
N ALA A 235 8.39 -1.17 26.44
CA ALA A 235 9.33 -0.70 27.44
C ALA A 235 9.12 0.77 27.78
N ILE A 236 8.88 1.62 26.77
CA ILE A 236 8.52 3.04 26.97
C ILE A 236 7.22 3.17 27.77
N ASP A 237 6.21 2.35 27.47
CA ASP A 237 4.89 2.43 28.10
C ASP A 237 4.93 2.15 29.62
N GLY A 238 5.92 1.38 30.09
CA GLY A 238 6.09 1.09 31.52
C GLY A 238 6.67 2.24 32.36
N THR A 239 6.98 3.39 31.76
CA THR A 239 7.70 4.49 32.41
C THR A 239 6.78 5.64 32.82
N LYS A 240 7.17 6.37 33.86
CA LYS A 240 6.46 7.57 34.36
C LYS A 240 7.14 8.88 33.95
N SER A 241 8.42 8.83 33.57
CA SER A 241 9.26 9.97 33.24
C SER A 241 10.33 9.62 32.22
N ASP A 242 10.86 10.65 31.54
CA ASP A 242 11.90 10.47 30.50
C ASP A 242 13.28 10.08 31.05
N ALA A 243 13.51 10.27 32.35
CA ALA A 243 14.78 9.95 33.01
C ALA A 243 14.90 8.48 33.41
N GLU A 244 13.79 7.74 33.44
CA GLU A 244 13.80 6.32 33.82
C GLU A 244 14.61 5.49 32.83
N LYS A 245 15.44 4.58 33.37
CA LYS A 245 16.15 3.58 32.57
C LYS A 245 15.18 2.47 32.18
N ILE A 246 15.22 2.10 30.92
CA ILE A 246 14.48 0.96 30.37
C ILE A 246 15.45 -0.02 29.72
N SER A 247 15.06 -1.29 29.72
CA SER A 247 15.75 -2.33 28.97
C SER A 247 14.76 -3.14 28.15
N PHE A 248 15.12 -3.46 26.92
CA PHE A 248 14.28 -4.20 25.99
C PHE A 248 15.13 -5.05 25.05
N ASP A 249 14.52 -6.10 24.49
CA ASP A 249 15.21 -6.96 23.54
C ASP A 249 15.19 -6.32 22.14
N TRP A 250 16.37 -6.25 21.53
CA TRP A 250 16.62 -5.64 20.23
C TRP A 250 17.37 -6.60 19.30
N ILE A 251 17.79 -6.11 18.13
CA ILE A 251 18.64 -6.86 17.21
C ILE A 251 20.01 -7.06 17.87
N GLY A 252 20.41 -8.32 18.05
CA GLY A 252 21.73 -8.67 18.57
C GLY A 252 21.84 -8.75 20.10
N GLY A 253 20.79 -8.42 20.86
CA GLY A 253 20.81 -8.57 22.31
C GLY A 253 19.85 -7.65 23.04
N ARG A 254 20.11 -7.47 24.34
CA ARG A 254 19.34 -6.61 25.23
C ARG A 254 19.95 -5.22 25.26
N GLU A 255 19.15 -4.21 24.95
CA GLU A 255 19.55 -2.79 24.99
C GLU A 255 19.12 -2.15 26.30
N THR A 256 19.84 -1.12 26.75
CA THR A 256 19.48 -0.31 27.92
C THR A 256 19.70 1.17 27.63
N THR A 257 18.68 1.99 27.84
CA THR A 257 18.71 3.44 27.59
C THR A 257 17.72 4.16 28.51
N THR A 258 17.59 5.49 28.39
CA THR A 258 16.53 6.24 29.07
C THR A 258 15.25 6.28 28.23
N ALA A 259 14.10 6.40 28.89
CA ALA A 259 12.80 6.49 28.22
C ALA A 259 12.74 7.67 27.24
N GLY A 260 13.33 8.82 27.58
CA GLY A 260 13.41 9.99 26.70
C GLY A 260 14.25 9.76 25.45
N LEU A 261 15.39 9.05 25.56
CA LEU A 261 16.20 8.66 24.39
C LEU A 261 15.46 7.66 23.50
N ALA A 262 14.78 6.69 24.11
CA ALA A 262 13.97 5.70 23.39
C ALA A 262 12.79 6.33 22.62
N LYS A 263 12.09 7.31 23.22
CA LYS A 263 11.02 8.07 22.56
C LYS A 263 11.56 8.85 21.35
N ARG A 264 12.68 9.55 21.52
CA ARG A 264 13.34 10.27 20.41
C ARG A 264 13.76 9.32 19.30
N TYR A 265 14.41 8.20 19.63
CA TYR A 265 14.77 7.18 18.64
C TYR A 265 13.55 6.63 17.88
N PHE A 266 12.44 6.40 18.58
CA PHE A 266 11.20 5.98 17.93
C PHE A 266 10.69 7.00 16.91
N GLN A 267 10.66 8.30 17.27
CA GLN A 267 10.17 9.35 16.37
C GLN A 267 11.17 9.68 15.24
N GLU A 268 12.42 9.95 15.59
CA GLU A 268 13.44 10.47 14.68
C GLU A 268 14.07 9.38 13.80
N THR A 269 14.01 8.12 14.22
CA THR A 269 14.58 7.01 13.45
C THR A 269 13.49 6.08 12.93
N ILE A 270 12.73 5.41 13.80
CA ILE A 270 11.80 4.34 13.36
C ILE A 270 10.67 4.91 12.50
N MET A 271 10.03 5.98 12.96
CA MET A 271 8.95 6.63 12.23
C MET A 271 9.50 7.32 10.99
N ALA A 272 10.51 8.19 11.13
CA ALA A 272 11.06 8.97 10.02
C ALA A 272 11.73 8.12 8.92
N SER A 273 12.28 6.96 9.25
CA SER A 273 12.95 6.06 8.28
C SER A 273 12.05 4.95 7.75
N SER A 274 10.75 5.23 7.63
CA SER A 274 9.78 4.33 7.01
C SER A 274 9.41 4.77 5.60
N TYR A 275 8.96 3.82 4.78
CA TYR A 275 8.46 4.10 3.43
C TYR A 275 7.31 5.11 3.45
N MET A 276 6.40 4.98 4.42
CA MET A 276 5.27 5.89 4.58
C MET A 276 5.75 7.33 4.84
N SER A 277 6.76 7.52 5.69
CA SER A 277 7.35 8.85 5.93
C SER A 277 8.04 9.41 4.70
N ARG A 278 8.79 8.58 3.96
CA ARG A 278 9.44 9.01 2.71
C ARG A 278 8.41 9.41 1.66
N LEU A 279 7.31 8.66 1.54
CA LEU A 279 6.19 9.00 0.66
C LEU A 279 5.47 10.28 1.12
N SER A 280 5.25 10.47 2.43
CA SER A 280 4.63 11.68 3.01
C SER A 280 5.46 12.93 2.70
N VAL A 281 6.78 12.87 2.91
CA VAL A 281 7.72 13.93 2.54
C VAL A 281 7.75 14.15 1.03
N ALA A 282 7.74 13.07 0.24
CA ALA A 282 7.67 13.15 -1.22
C ALA A 282 6.40 13.87 -1.68
N LEU A 283 5.29 13.75 -0.96
CA LEU A 283 4.04 14.46 -1.26
C LEU A 283 3.97 15.87 -0.66
N GLY A 284 5.01 16.30 0.06
CA GLY A 284 5.09 17.63 0.68
C GLY A 284 4.19 17.83 1.90
N GLY A 285 3.74 16.74 2.53
CA GLY A 285 2.91 16.77 3.74
C GLY A 285 1.45 17.22 3.56
N GLY A 286 1.04 17.59 2.35
CA GLY A 286 -0.34 18.00 2.06
C GLY A 286 -1.33 16.83 1.90
N VAL A 287 -0.82 15.66 1.52
CA VAL A 287 -1.61 14.43 1.34
C VAL A 287 -1.43 13.55 2.57
N LYS A 288 -2.53 12.97 3.08
CA LYS A 288 -2.48 12.13 4.28
C LYS A 288 -1.94 10.75 3.94
N VAL A 289 -0.81 10.33 4.52
CA VAL A 289 -0.22 9.01 4.31
C VAL A 289 -0.39 8.14 5.55
N TYR A 290 -1.10 7.02 5.40
CA TYR A 290 -1.35 6.08 6.48
C TYR A 290 -0.55 4.78 6.32
N GLY A 291 -0.12 4.22 7.45
CA GLY A 291 0.59 2.95 7.54
C GLY A 291 0.29 2.23 8.86
N ALA A 292 0.64 0.94 8.92
CA ALA A 292 0.58 0.22 10.18
C ALA A 292 1.58 0.82 11.16
N PRO A 293 1.22 0.98 12.45
CA PRO A 293 2.16 1.51 13.43
C PRO A 293 3.36 0.56 13.64
N PRO A 294 4.56 1.08 13.95
CA PRO A 294 5.72 0.23 14.22
C PRO A 294 5.47 -0.77 15.36
N GLY A 295 5.76 -2.04 15.10
CA GLY A 295 5.54 -3.15 16.02
C GLY A 295 4.16 -3.82 15.90
N MET A 296 3.30 -3.38 14.97
CA MET A 296 1.94 -3.92 14.81
C MET A 296 1.74 -4.61 13.46
N GLY A 297 1.02 -5.73 13.49
CA GLY A 297 0.61 -6.49 12.33
C GLY A 297 -0.81 -6.15 11.90
N ALA A 298 -1.08 -6.41 10.62
CA ALA A 298 -2.41 -6.36 10.05
C ALA A 298 -3.05 -7.75 10.10
N ASP A 299 -4.30 -7.79 10.55
CA ASP A 299 -5.17 -8.94 10.47
C ASP A 299 -5.90 -8.95 9.12
N LEU A 300 -6.10 -10.16 8.59
CA LEU A 300 -6.89 -10.41 7.40
C LEU A 300 -8.20 -11.07 7.81
N ARG A 301 -9.34 -10.52 7.35
CA ARG A 301 -10.66 -11.05 7.68
C ARG A 301 -11.55 -11.08 6.45
N ALA A 302 -12.23 -12.21 6.29
CA ALA A 302 -13.33 -12.32 5.35
C ALA A 302 -14.67 -12.22 6.10
N VAL A 303 -15.55 -11.34 5.66
CA VAL A 303 -16.84 -11.03 6.29
C VAL A 303 -17.97 -11.32 5.32
N PRO A 304 -18.93 -12.20 5.65
CA PRO A 304 -20.14 -12.39 4.86
C PRO A 304 -21.02 -11.12 4.90
N VAL A 305 -21.43 -10.65 3.73
CA VAL A 305 -22.36 -9.51 3.56
C VAL A 305 -23.41 -9.92 2.54
N GLY A 306 -24.59 -10.32 3.03
CA GLY A 306 -25.62 -10.94 2.20
C GLY A 306 -25.10 -12.24 1.58
N SER A 307 -25.22 -12.36 0.26
CA SER A 307 -24.69 -13.50 -0.52
C SER A 307 -23.22 -13.37 -0.91
N THR A 308 -22.58 -12.24 -0.59
CA THR A 308 -21.19 -11.95 -0.99
C THR A 308 -20.23 -12.05 0.19
N LYS A 309 -18.94 -12.27 -0.10
CA LYS A 309 -17.87 -12.24 0.90
C LYS A 309 -17.01 -11.00 0.65
N ARG A 310 -16.85 -10.16 1.68
CA ARG A 310 -15.97 -8.99 1.69
C ARG A 310 -14.66 -9.33 2.40
N TYR A 311 -13.56 -8.76 1.96
CA TYR A 311 -12.22 -9.00 2.49
C TYR A 311 -11.63 -7.71 3.04
N TYR A 312 -11.12 -7.77 4.27
CA TYR A 312 -10.66 -6.60 5.01
C TYR A 312 -9.29 -6.84 5.63
N MET A 313 -8.42 -5.85 5.46
CA MET A 313 -7.13 -5.74 6.13
C MET A 313 -7.20 -4.60 7.15
N TYR A 314 -6.78 -4.85 8.38
CA TYR A 314 -6.87 -3.87 9.47
C TYR A 314 -5.88 -4.20 10.59
N VAL A 315 -5.49 -3.21 11.41
CA VAL A 315 -4.73 -3.46 12.63
C VAL A 315 -5.73 -3.57 13.79
N ASN A 316 -5.79 -4.74 14.44
CA ASN A 316 -6.79 -4.99 15.48
C ASN A 316 -6.52 -4.19 16.76
N SER A 317 -7.42 -3.26 17.05
CA SER A 317 -7.36 -2.37 18.21
C SER A 317 -7.48 -3.08 19.56
N LEU A 318 -8.10 -4.28 19.61
CA LEU A 318 -8.15 -5.09 20.82
C LEU A 318 -6.81 -5.78 21.06
N THR A 319 -6.19 -6.33 20.02
CA THR A 319 -4.87 -6.98 20.10
C THR A 319 -3.79 -5.99 20.52
N TYR A 320 -3.84 -4.76 20.02
CA TYR A 320 -2.82 -3.73 20.24
C TYR A 320 -3.30 -2.57 21.15
N ALA A 321 -4.27 -2.83 22.04
CA ALA A 321 -4.87 -1.78 22.86
C ALA A 321 -3.83 -1.01 23.70
N ARG A 322 -2.86 -1.74 24.26
CA ARG A 322 -1.77 -1.17 25.08
C ARG A 322 -0.87 -0.27 24.23
N GLU A 323 -0.42 -0.75 23.09
CA GLU A 323 0.47 0.00 22.22
C GLU A 323 -0.23 1.22 21.62
N PHE A 324 -1.50 1.12 21.23
CA PHE A 324 -2.28 2.28 20.78
C PHE A 324 -2.46 3.33 21.88
N ALA A 325 -2.67 2.93 23.13
CA ALA A 325 -2.76 3.86 24.25
C ALA A 325 -1.45 4.62 24.45
N LEU A 326 -0.31 3.95 24.31
CA LEU A 326 1.00 4.61 24.33
C LEU A 326 1.17 5.57 23.15
N LEU A 327 0.89 5.11 21.93
CA LEU A 327 1.06 5.91 20.71
C LEU A 327 0.29 7.25 20.81
N ARG A 328 -0.94 7.19 21.31
CA ARG A 328 -1.75 8.40 21.55
C ARG A 328 -1.13 9.29 22.62
N ARG A 329 -0.77 8.73 23.78
CA ARG A 329 -0.32 9.50 24.95
C ARG A 329 1.07 10.10 24.76
N ALA A 330 2.01 9.35 24.20
CA ALA A 330 3.42 9.75 24.11
C ALA A 330 3.77 10.44 22.78
N PHE A 331 3.04 10.15 21.71
CA PHE A 331 3.38 10.64 20.36
C PHE A 331 2.24 11.37 19.66
N GLY A 332 1.06 11.49 20.28
CA GLY A 332 -0.11 12.12 19.65
C GLY A 332 -0.67 11.34 18.46
N MET A 333 -0.23 10.10 18.26
CA MET A 333 -0.61 9.29 17.11
C MET A 333 -1.94 8.60 17.36
N VAL A 334 -2.96 9.01 16.61
CA VAL A 334 -4.31 8.44 16.70
C VAL A 334 -4.55 7.54 15.50
N PRO A 335 -4.84 6.24 15.71
CA PRO A 335 -5.20 5.37 14.60
C PRO A 335 -6.56 5.77 14.03
N ASP A 336 -6.73 5.58 12.74
CA ASP A 336 -8.02 5.67 12.09
C ASP A 336 -8.91 4.45 12.39
N ASP A 337 -10.07 4.37 11.73
CA ASP A 337 -11.03 3.28 11.89
C ASP A 337 -10.53 1.91 11.41
N SER A 338 -9.39 1.86 10.74
CA SER A 338 -8.69 0.65 10.31
C SER A 338 -7.51 0.28 11.22
N GLY A 339 -7.19 1.10 12.22
CA GLY A 339 -6.04 0.89 13.09
C GLY A 339 -4.71 1.45 12.52
N TYR A 340 -4.75 2.12 11.37
CA TYR A 340 -3.57 2.69 10.72
C TYR A 340 -3.34 4.12 11.20
N VAL A 341 -2.09 4.55 11.29
CA VAL A 341 -1.69 5.88 11.80
C VAL A 341 -1.14 6.74 10.67
N LEU A 342 -1.24 8.05 10.85
CA LEU A 342 -0.71 9.06 9.93
C LEU A 342 0.82 9.19 10.11
N PHE A 343 1.55 9.34 8.99
CA PHE A 343 3.01 9.49 8.92
C PHE A 343 3.45 10.85 8.38
#